data_AF-A0AA95M5U8-F1
#
_entry.id   AF-A0AA95M5U8-F1
#
_cell.length_a   1.000
_cell.length_b   1.000
_cell.length_c   1.000
_cell.angle_alpha   90.00
_cell.angle_beta   90.00
_cell.angle_gamma   90.00
#
_symmetry.space_group_name_H-M   'P 1'
#
loop_
_entity.id
_entity.type
_entity.pdbx_description
1 polymer ?
#
loop_
_entity_poly.entity_id
_entity_poly.type
_entity_poly.pdbx_seq_one_letter_code
_entity_poly.pdbx_strand_id
1 'polypeptide(L)'
;MTRRKKSLPLCIFPNYRWCGPGCSGPGRPINDVDNCCYHHDRCLDQGNSPCYCDNQFMKCLSTKMNPHTQKGRNARLMYWFFKLKTAFTCPK
;
A
#
# COMPACT_ATOMS: atom_id res chain seq x y z
N MET A 1 8.33 24.89 0.58
CA MET A 1 7.32 24.25 1.45
C MET A 1 6.06 23.97 0.63
N THR A 2 6.01 22.87 -0.11
CA THR A 2 4.84 22.53 -0.94
C THR A 2 3.75 21.89 -0.06
N ARG A 3 2.67 22.64 0.17
CA ARG A 3 1.42 22.16 0.79
C ARG A 3 0.98 20.88 0.08
N ARG A 4 1.09 19.72 0.74
CA ARG A 4 0.38 18.51 0.31
C ARG A 4 -1.12 18.80 0.37
N LYS A 5 -1.75 18.83 -0.81
CA LYS A 5 -3.20 18.92 -0.94
C LYS A 5 -3.82 17.81 -0.08
N LYS A 6 -4.60 18.20 0.92
CA LYS A 6 -5.47 17.31 1.70
C LYS A 6 -6.51 16.73 0.73
N SER A 7 -6.19 15.64 0.05
CA SER A 7 -7.16 14.89 -0.75
C SER A 7 -8.06 14.11 0.21
N LEU A 8 -9.35 14.45 0.22
CA LEU A 8 -10.38 13.71 0.95
C LEU A 8 -10.33 12.21 0.57
N PRO A 9 -10.25 11.28 1.54
CA PRO A 9 -10.05 9.88 1.23
C PRO A 9 -11.38 9.15 1.06
N LEU A 10 -11.90 9.05 -0.16
CA LEU A 10 -12.94 8.06 -0.48
C LEU A 10 -12.27 6.68 -0.51
N CYS A 11 -12.14 6.05 0.65
CA CYS A 11 -11.64 4.69 0.78
C CYS A 11 -12.62 3.70 0.15
N ILE A 12 -12.31 3.25 -1.07
CA ILE A 12 -13.16 2.32 -1.84
C ILE A 12 -13.19 0.92 -1.19
N PHE A 13 -12.16 0.55 -0.43
CA PHE A 13 -12.14 -0.71 0.30
C PHE A 13 -12.73 -0.53 1.71
N PRO A 14 -13.97 -1.00 1.97
CA PRO A 14 -14.48 -1.06 3.34
C PRO A 14 -13.57 -2.03 4.13
N ASN A 15 -12.97 -1.55 5.23
CA ASN A 15 -12.02 -2.22 6.14
C ASN A 15 -10.50 -1.97 5.95
N TYR A 16 -10.09 -0.98 5.15
CA TYR A 16 -8.68 -0.54 5.08
C TYR A 16 -8.58 0.97 5.30
N ARG A 17 -7.61 1.42 6.12
CA ARG A 17 -7.39 2.86 6.42
C ARG A 17 -6.25 3.47 5.64
N TRP A 18 -5.28 2.65 5.28
CA TRP A 18 -4.06 3.03 4.58
C TRP A 18 -3.95 2.36 3.21
N CYS A 19 -4.76 1.34 2.94
CA CYS A 19 -4.69 0.61 1.69
C CYS A 19 -5.83 0.96 0.72
N GLY A 20 -5.49 1.74 -0.31
CA GLY A 20 -6.39 2.10 -1.41
C GLY A 20 -6.10 3.48 -1.99
N PRO A 21 -6.48 3.75 -3.25
CA PRO A 21 -6.32 5.07 -3.84
C PRO A 21 -7.06 6.12 -2.99
N GLY A 22 -6.31 7.10 -2.49
CA GLY A 22 -6.84 8.15 -1.64
C GLY A 22 -6.87 7.82 -0.15
N CYS A 23 -6.54 6.61 0.32
CA CYS A 23 -6.53 6.27 1.75
C CYS A 23 -5.20 6.58 2.44
N SER A 24 -5.04 7.79 2.99
CA SER A 24 -3.93 8.14 3.92
C SER A 24 -4.50 8.77 5.19
N GLY A 25 -5.51 8.11 5.77
CA GLY A 25 -6.27 8.66 6.90
C GLY A 25 -5.47 8.65 8.21
N PRO A 26 -5.68 9.63 9.12
CA PRO A 26 -5.02 9.62 10.43
C PRO A 26 -5.50 8.43 11.28
N GLY A 27 -4.55 7.61 11.72
CA GLY A 27 -4.72 6.63 12.80
C GLY A 27 -4.02 5.30 12.56
N ARG A 28 -4.13 4.40 13.55
CA ARG A 28 -3.40 3.13 13.53
C ARG A 28 -3.88 2.19 12.42
N PRO A 29 -2.97 1.43 11.80
CA PRO A 29 -3.34 0.38 10.84
C PRO A 29 -4.27 -0.63 11.49
N ILE A 30 -5.33 -1.02 10.78
CA ILE A 30 -6.35 -1.96 11.29
C ILE A 30 -5.82 -3.39 11.33
N ASN A 31 -4.96 -3.75 10.37
CA ASN A 31 -4.46 -5.11 10.20
C ASN A 31 -3.02 -5.10 9.67
N ASP A 32 -2.41 -6.28 9.62
CA ASP A 32 -1.03 -6.45 9.13
C ASP A 32 -0.80 -5.92 7.70
N VAL A 33 -1.81 -6.05 6.84
CA VAL A 33 -1.75 -5.60 5.43
C VAL A 33 -1.83 -4.08 5.38
N ASP A 34 -2.71 -3.49 6.18
CA ASP A 34 -2.86 -2.04 6.36
C ASP A 34 -1.57 -1.42 6.92
N ASN A 35 -0.84 -2.14 7.78
CA ASN A 35 0.49 -1.73 8.23
C ASN A 35 1.51 -1.69 7.09
N CYS A 36 1.46 -2.66 6.15
CA CYS A 36 2.30 -2.59 4.95
C CYS A 36 1.99 -1.34 4.12
N CYS A 37 0.71 -0.97 3.99
CA CYS A 37 0.30 0.20 3.22
C CYS A 37 0.71 1.51 3.91
N TYR A 38 0.64 1.56 5.25
CA TYR A 38 1.22 2.65 6.05
C TYR A 38 2.73 2.83 5.79
N HIS A 39 3.49 1.74 5.77
CA HIS A 39 4.93 1.79 5.48
C HIS A 39 5.22 2.24 4.05
N HIS A 40 4.38 1.86 3.08
CA HIS A 40 4.50 2.29 1.69
C HIS A 40 4.27 3.80 1.54
N ASP A 41 3.18 4.32 2.09
CA ASP A 41 2.89 5.75 2.12
C ASP A 41 4.01 6.54 2.79
N ARG A 42 4.53 6.05 3.92
CA ARG A 42 5.65 6.69 4.62
C ARG A 42 6.96 6.63 3.82
N CYS A 43 7.20 5.55 3.08
CA CYS A 43 8.37 5.43 2.23
C CYS A 43 8.33 6.49 1.10
N LEU A 44 7.16 6.69 0.49
CA LEU A 44 6.94 7.75 -0.51
C LEU A 44 7.05 9.15 0.12
N ASP A 45 6.53 9.32 1.34
CA ASP A 45 6.59 10.58 2.09
C ASP A 45 8.03 11.03 2.36
N GLN A 46 8.90 10.08 2.67
CA GLN A 46 10.33 10.29 2.89
C GLN A 46 11.10 10.69 1.61
N GLY A 47 10.46 10.69 0.44
CA GLY A 47 11.10 11.04 -0.83
C GLY A 47 11.90 9.90 -1.46
N ASN A 48 11.70 8.66 -1.02
CA ASN A 48 12.31 7.50 -1.67
C ASN A 48 11.73 7.28 -3.08
N SER A 49 12.44 6.53 -3.91
CA SER A 49 11.95 6.20 -5.24
C SER A 49 10.68 5.34 -5.16
N PRO A 50 9.65 5.60 -5.99
CA PRO A 50 8.42 4.81 -6.00
C PRO A 50 8.69 3.31 -6.20
N CYS A 51 9.69 2.98 -7.02
CA CYS A 51 10.10 1.61 -7.26
C CYS A 51 10.73 0.92 -6.05
N TYR A 52 11.52 1.64 -5.25
CA TYR A 52 12.04 1.10 -4.00
C TYR A 52 10.89 0.83 -3.01
N CYS A 53 9.98 1.79 -2.87
CA CYS A 53 8.83 1.66 -1.98
C CYS A 53 7.89 0.53 -2.41
N ASP A 54 7.56 0.44 -3.70
CA ASP A 54 6.72 -0.61 -4.25
C ASP A 54 7.35 -2.00 -4.04
N ASN A 55 8.68 -2.14 -4.21
CA ASN A 55 9.39 -3.39 -3.92
C ASN A 55 9.34 -3.78 -2.44
N GLN A 56 9.56 -2.82 -1.53
CA GLN A 56 9.44 -3.08 -0.08
C GLN A 56 7.99 -3.44 0.31
N PHE A 57 7.02 -2.77 -0.31
CA PHE A 57 5.61 -3.05 -0.12
C PHE A 57 5.26 -4.48 -0.56
N MET A 58 5.73 -4.92 -1.73
CA MET A 58 5.55 -6.30 -2.19
C MET A 58 6.18 -7.32 -1.24
N LYS A 59 7.38 -7.05 -0.70
CA LYS A 59 8.03 -7.91 0.31
C LYS A 59 7.22 -7.99 1.60
N CYS A 60 6.64 -6.88 2.05
CA CYS A 60 5.75 -6.88 3.21
C CYS A 60 4.49 -7.72 2.95
N LEU A 61 3.82 -7.48 1.81
CA LEU A 61 2.62 -8.21 1.43
C LEU A 61 2.85 -9.72 1.28
N SER A 62 4.02 -10.14 0.78
CA SER A 62 4.29 -11.56 0.55
C SER A 62 4.21 -12.39 1.83
N THR A 63 4.65 -11.82 2.96
CA THR A 63 4.55 -12.46 4.28
C THR A 63 3.12 -12.48 4.84
N LYS A 64 2.22 -11.65 4.30
CA LYS A 64 0.84 -11.49 4.77
C LYS A 64 -0.20 -12.12 3.85
N MET A 65 0.22 -12.72 2.74
CA MET A 65 -0.64 -13.49 1.84
C MET A 65 -1.09 -14.78 2.52
N ASN A 66 -2.34 -14.82 3.00
CA ASN A 66 -2.96 -16.02 3.55
C ASN A 66 -4.31 -16.30 2.84
N PRO A 67 -4.44 -17.40 2.09
CA PRO A 67 -5.65 -17.71 1.33
C PRO A 67 -6.89 -18.00 2.21
N HIS A 68 -6.68 -18.36 3.48
CA HIS A 68 -7.76 -18.69 4.42
C HIS A 68 -8.38 -17.45 5.08
N THR A 69 -7.80 -16.26 4.89
CA THR A 69 -8.31 -15.02 5.49
C THR A 69 -8.69 -14.00 4.43
N GLN A 70 -9.76 -13.23 4.65
CA GLN A 70 -10.14 -12.16 3.73
C GLN A 70 -8.98 -11.16 3.51
N LYS A 71 -8.26 -10.80 4.59
CA LYS A 71 -7.11 -9.89 4.51
C LYS A 71 -5.99 -10.44 3.62
N GLY A 72 -5.71 -11.73 3.70
CA GLY A 72 -4.66 -12.37 2.93
C GLY A 72 -5.02 -12.57 1.45
N ARG A 73 -6.30 -12.80 1.14
CA ARG A 73 -6.81 -12.74 -0.25
C ARG A 73 -6.64 -11.35 -0.85
N ASN A 74 -6.98 -10.31 -0.10
CA ASN A 74 -6.76 -8.92 -0.51
C ASN A 74 -5.27 -8.61 -0.69
N ALA A 75 -4.41 -9.06 0.24
CA ALA A 75 -2.95 -8.92 0.12
C ALA A 75 -2.41 -9.56 -1.16
N ARG A 76 -2.94 -10.72 -1.55
CA ARG A 76 -2.55 -11.41 -2.79
C ARG A 76 -2.96 -10.62 -4.04
N LEU A 77 -4.17 -10.08 -4.07
CA LEU A 77 -4.63 -9.21 -5.16
C LEU A 77 -3.77 -7.95 -5.28
N MET A 78 -3.47 -7.30 -4.15
CA MET A 78 -2.59 -6.13 -4.09
C MET A 78 -1.17 -6.47 -4.55
N TYR A 79 -0.61 -7.59 -4.09
CA TYR A 79 0.71 -8.04 -4.51
C TYR A 79 0.77 -8.21 -6.02
N TRP A 80 -0.25 -8.83 -6.63
CA TRP A 80 -0.30 -9.04 -8.07
C TRP A 80 -0.42 -7.73 -8.85
N PHE A 81 -1.25 -6.80 -8.38
CA PHE A 81 -1.38 -5.47 -8.96
C PHE A 81 -0.04 -4.71 -8.93
N PHE A 82 0.64 -4.68 -7.77
CA PHE A 82 1.92 -4.00 -7.63
C PHE A 82 3.06 -4.71 -8.36
N LYS A 83 3.00 -6.04 -8.50
CA LYS A 83 3.95 -6.80 -9.31
C LYS A 83 3.84 -6.43 -10.79
N LEU A 84 2.62 -6.31 -11.32
CA LEU A 84 2.40 -5.80 -12.68
C LEU A 84 2.86 -4.35 -12.78
N LYS A 85 2.39 -3.49 -11.87
CA LYS A 85 2.76 -2.07 -11.85
C LYS A 85 4.27 -1.90 -11.87
N THR A 86 5.00 -2.52 -10.95
CA THR A 86 6.48 -2.43 -10.92
C THR A 86 7.12 -2.99 -12.18
N ALA A 87 6.60 -4.06 -12.77
CA ALA A 87 7.12 -4.56 -14.05
C ALA A 87 6.96 -3.57 -15.21
N PHE A 88 5.95 -2.68 -15.18
CA PHE A 88 5.73 -1.66 -16.22
C PHE A 88 6.32 -0.29 -15.88
N THR A 89 6.30 0.13 -14.61
CA THR A 89 6.71 1.48 -14.19
C THR A 89 8.15 1.54 -13.67
N CYS A 90 8.72 0.40 -13.27
CA CYS A 90 10.07 0.33 -12.75
C CYS A 90 10.97 -0.38 -13.77
N PRO A 91 11.87 0.36 -14.44
CA PRO A 91 12.89 -0.27 -15.26
C PRO A 91 13.79 -1.16 -14.39
N LYS A 92 14.21 -2.30 -14.95
CA LYS A 92 15.17 -3.22 -14.31
C LYS A 92 16.56 -2.59 -14.20
#